data_AF-A0A7M3XSR8-F1
#
_entry.id   AF-A0A7M3XSR8-F1
#
_cell.length_a   1.000
_cell.length_b   1.000
_cell.length_c   1.000
_cell.angle_alpha   90.00
_cell.angle_beta   90.00
_cell.angle_gamma   90.00
#
_symmetry.space_group_name_H-M   'P 1'
#
loop_
_entity.id
_entity.type
_entity.pdbx_description
1 polymer ?
#
loop_
_entity_poly.entity_id
_entity_poly.type
_entity_poly.pdbx_seq_one_letter_code
_entity_poly.pdbx_strand_id
1 'polypeptide(L)' 'MSKDPVQPHRSYSRTWAEIEAMLDSAEDRLIQWKNWYEQCRKKGDLDGMKEAARNHKALQGVVKTLKWTLGEDGVGTPLE' A
#
# COMPACT_ATOMS: atom_id res chain seq x y z
N MET A 1 -35.67 14.08 12.48
CA MET A 1 -34.32 13.81 13.03
C MET A 1 -33.34 13.83 11.88
N SER A 2 -32.50 14.86 11.82
CA SER A 2 -31.49 15.03 10.77
C SER A 2 -30.44 13.93 10.90
N LYS A 3 -30.26 13.14 9.84
CA LYS A 3 -29.14 12.21 9.72
C LYS A 3 -27.93 12.99 9.22
N ASP A 4 -27.28 13.72 10.11
CA ASP A 4 -25.94 14.20 9.79
C ASP A 4 -25.00 13.00 9.70
N PRO A 5 -24.17 12.88 8.64
CA PRO A 5 -23.25 11.76 8.52
C PRO A 5 -22.26 11.84 9.68
N VAL A 6 -22.30 10.83 10.55
CA VAL A 6 -21.30 10.66 11.62
C VAL A 6 -19.94 10.54 10.95
N GLN A 7 -19.11 11.56 11.10
CA GLN A 7 -17.74 11.49 10.63
C GLN A 7 -17.02 10.35 11.38
N PRO A 8 -16.18 9.54 10.71
CA PRO A 8 -15.41 8.52 11.39
C PRO A 8 -14.52 9.16 12.46
N HIS A 9 -14.50 8.60 13.67
CA HIS A 9 -13.55 9.02 14.70
C HIS A 9 -12.12 8.73 14.24
N ARG A 10 -11.21 9.71 14.42
CA ARG A 10 -9.78 9.57 14.13
C ARG A 10 -8.99 9.87 15.40
N SER A 11 -8.07 8.98 15.77
CA SER A 11 -7.30 9.13 17.01
C SER A 11 -6.19 10.18 16.94
N TYR A 12 -5.68 10.48 15.73
CA TYR A 12 -4.52 11.36 15.49
C TYR A 12 -3.29 11.06 16.36
N SER A 13 -3.21 9.85 16.90
CA SER A 13 -2.21 9.42 17.88
C SER A 13 -1.07 8.60 17.27
N ARG A 14 -1.09 8.37 15.95
CA ARG A 14 -0.06 7.59 15.26
C ARG A 14 1.24 8.37 15.25
N THR A 15 2.31 7.73 15.68
CA THR A 15 3.67 8.28 15.69
C THR A 15 4.33 8.12 14.32
N TRP A 16 5.38 8.90 14.07
CA TRP A 16 6.19 8.75 12.86
C TRP A 16 6.81 7.36 12.74
N ALA A 17 7.31 6.80 13.85
CA ALA A 17 7.87 5.46 13.89
C ALA A 17 6.87 4.37 13.46
N GLU A 18 5.59 4.51 13.82
CA GLU A 18 4.54 3.58 13.35
C GLU A 18 4.26 3.72 11.85
N ILE A 19 4.37 4.93 11.29
CA ILE A 19 4.19 5.19 9.86
C ILE A 19 5.38 4.64 9.06
N GLU A 20 6.61 4.82 9.56
CA GLU A 20 7.83 4.24 8.99
C GLU A 20 7.78 2.71 9.01
N ALA A 21 7.40 2.10 10.15
CA ALA A 21 7.25 0.65 10.24
C ALA A 21 6.18 0.10 9.28
N MET A 22 5.11 0.87 9.02
CA MET A 22 4.10 0.52 8.03
C MET A 22 4.65 0.63 6.59
N LEU A 23 5.50 1.62 6.32
CA LEU A 23 6.18 1.75 5.03
C LEU A 23 7.09 0.55 4.78
N ASP A 24 7.94 0.17 5.73
CA ASP A 24 8.82 -0.99 5.63
C ASP A 24 8.01 -2.26 5.34
N SER A 25 6.93 -2.47 6.10
CA SER A 25 6.04 -3.62 5.91
C SER A 25 5.38 -3.65 4.52
N ALA A 26 5.03 -2.48 3.98
CA ALA A 26 4.43 -2.35 2.66
C ALA A 26 5.46 -2.62 1.54
N GLU A 27 6.71 -2.17 1.68
CA GLU A 27 7.79 -2.47 0.74
C GLU A 27 8.15 -3.97 0.74
N ASP A 28 8.23 -4.60 1.91
CA ASP A 28 8.43 -6.05 2.04
C ASP A 28 7.32 -6.83 1.33
N ARG A 29 6.07 -6.40 1.51
CA ARG A 29 4.92 -7.06 0.89
C ARG A 29 4.88 -6.84 -0.62
N LEU A 30 5.41 -5.74 -1.16
CA LEU A 30 5.62 -5.57 -2.61
C LEU A 30 6.57 -6.63 -3.16
N ILE A 31 7.70 -6.85 -2.48
CA ILE A 31 8.68 -7.87 -2.86
C ILE A 31 8.03 -9.26 -2.84
N GLN A 32 7.24 -9.56 -1.82
CA GLN A 32 6.50 -10.83 -1.73
C GLN A 32 5.54 -11.03 -2.91
N TRP A 33 4.77 -10.01 -3.30
CA TRP A 33 3.86 -10.11 -4.44
C TRP A 33 4.60 -10.28 -5.77
N LYS A 34 5.74 -9.61 -5.94
CA LYS A 34 6.61 -9.81 -7.12
C LYS A 34 7.14 -11.24 -7.18
N ASN A 35 7.62 -11.77 -6.06
CA ASN A 35 8.09 -13.14 -5.98
C ASN A 35 6.97 -14.16 -6.24
N TRP A 36 5.77 -13.90 -5.73
CA TRP A 36 4.59 -14.74 -5.98
C TRP A 36 4.21 -14.74 -7.46
N TYR A 37 4.18 -13.57 -8.11
CA TYR A 37 3.94 -13.46 -9.55
C TYR A 37 4.92 -14.34 -10.35
N GLU A 38 6.21 -14.29 -10.01
CA GLU A 38 7.23 -15.09 -10.67
C GLU A 38 7.05 -16.60 -10.46
N GLN A 39 6.59 -17.00 -9.28
CA GLN A 39 6.26 -18.40 -9.00
C GLN A 39 5.05 -18.87 -9.82
N CYS A 40 3.98 -18.08 -9.88
CA CYS A 40 2.80 -18.37 -10.70
C CYS A 40 3.17 -18.44 -12.19
N ARG A 41 4.01 -17.51 -12.67
CA ARG A 41 4.53 -17.49 -14.05
C ARG A 41 5.26 -18.79 -14.40
N LYS A 42 6.12 -19.29 -13.51
CA LYS A 42 6.84 -20.57 -13.71
C LYS A 42 5.91 -21.78 -13.74
N LYS A 43 4.77 -21.71 -13.05
CA LYS A 43 3.76 -22.79 -12.97
C LYS A 43 2.68 -22.69 -14.05
N GLY A 44 2.64 -21.61 -14.83
CA GLY A 44 1.55 -21.34 -15.78
C GLY A 44 0.23 -20.95 -15.12
N ASP A 45 0.26 -20.51 -13.86
CA ASP A 45 -0.92 -20.10 -13.10
C ASP A 45 -1.32 -18.65 -13.43
N LEU A 46 -2.22 -18.50 -14.40
CA LEU A 46 -2.66 -17.19 -14.89
C LEU A 46 -3.48 -16.41 -13.86
N ASP A 47 -4.25 -17.08 -13.00
CA ASP A 47 -5.10 -16.41 -12.02
C ASP A 47 -4.27 -15.91 -10.84
N GLY A 48 -3.31 -16.71 -10.37
CA GLY A 48 -2.32 -16.26 -9.38
C GLY A 48 -1.46 -15.11 -9.90
N MET A 49 -1.08 -15.10 -11.19
CA MET A 49 -0.40 -13.97 -11.81
C MET A 49 -1.25 -12.69 -11.78
N LYS A 50 -2.53 -12.77 -12.15
CA LYS A 50 -3.44 -11.61 -12.12
C LYS A 50 -3.63 -11.09 -10.70
N GLU A 51 -3.80 -11.98 -9.72
CA GLU A 51 -3.93 -11.61 -8.32
C GLU A 51 -2.68 -10.91 -7.80
N ALA A 52 -1.50 -11.49 -8.05
CA ALA A 52 -0.22 -10.91 -7.63
C ALA A 52 -0.03 -9.51 -8.23
N ALA A 53 -0.30 -9.35 -9.52
CA ALA A 53 -0.17 -8.07 -10.22
C ALA A 53 -1.11 -6.99 -9.66
N ARG A 54 -2.38 -7.34 -9.39
CA ARG A 54 -3.36 -6.40 -8.80
C ARG A 54 -2.94 -5.94 -7.40
N ASN A 55 -2.58 -6.88 -6.53
CA ASN A 55 -2.19 -6.56 -5.17
C ASN A 55 -0.89 -5.75 -5.13
N HIS A 56 0.10 -6.12 -5.96
CA HIS A 56 1.32 -5.34 -6.11
C HIS A 56 1.01 -3.90 -6.55
N LYS A 57 0.16 -3.71 -7.56
CA LYS A 57 -0.19 -2.37 -8.05
C LYS A 57 -0.94 -1.54 -7.01
N ALA A 58 -1.88 -2.13 -6.27
CA ALA A 58 -2.59 -1.43 -5.20
C ALA A 58 -1.62 -0.98 -4.09
N LEU A 59 -0.70 -1.86 -3.70
CA LEU A 59 0.27 -1.60 -2.65
C LEU A 59 1.31 -0.54 -3.05
N GLN A 60 1.64 -0.40 -4.33
CA GLN A 60 2.46 0.72 -4.82
C GLN A 60 1.83 2.08 -4.49
N GLY A 61 0.50 2.20 -4.58
CA GLY A 61 -0.20 3.42 -4.20
C GLY A 61 -0.12 3.71 -2.70
N VAL A 62 -0.20 2.65 -1.88
CA VAL A 62 -0.03 2.75 -0.41
C VAL A 62 1.38 3.23 -0.08
N VAL A 63 2.41 2.60 -0.66
CA VAL A 63 3.82 2.99 -0.47
C VAL A 63 4.03 4.46 -0.87
N LYS A 64 3.57 4.87 -2.07
CA LYS A 64 3.69 6.27 -2.51
C LYS A 64 3.02 7.24 -1.52
N THR A 65 1.86 6.87 -0.97
CA THR A 65 1.13 7.70 0.00
C THR A 65 1.87 7.80 1.33
N LEU A 66 2.45 6.72 1.83
CA LEU A 66 3.23 6.72 3.08
C LEU A 66 4.50 7.55 2.93
N LYS A 67 5.24 7.39 1.82
CA LYS A 67 6.43 8.19 1.50
C LYS A 67 6.12 9.67 1.40
N TRP A 68 5.03 10.02 0.71
CA TRP A 68 4.53 11.39 0.66
C TRP A 68 4.15 11.93 2.05
N THR A 69 3.51 11.11 2.88
CA THR A 69 3.13 11.47 4.26
C THR A 69 4.34 11.74 5.15
N LEU A 70 5.44 10.99 4.95
CA LEU A 70 6.71 11.17 5.65
C LEU A 70 7.56 12.32 5.08
N GLY A 71 7.19 12.87 3.92
CA GLY A 71 7.96 13.94 3.28
C GLY A 71 9.25 13.45 2.63
N GLU A 72 9.29 12.23 2.10
CA GLU A 72 10.46 11.69 1.39
C GLU A 72 10.86 12.58 0.20
N ASP A 73 12.13 12.97 0.14
CA ASP A 73 12.66 13.85 -0.91
C ASP A 73 12.41 13.26 -2.31
N GLY A 74 11.84 14.07 -3.19
CA GLY A 74 11.53 13.67 -4.57
C GLY A 74 10.21 12.89 -4.72
N VAL A 75 9.44 12.66 -3.66
CA VAL A 75 8.13 12.02 -3.74
C VAL A 75 7.02 13.08 -3.91
N GLY A 76 6.45 13.12 -5.12
CA GLY A 76 5.30 13.96 -5.45
C GLY A 76 3.97 13.43 -4.87
N THR A 77 2.89 14.17 -5.12
CA THR A 77 1.55 13.79 -4.66
C THR A 77 1.16 12.38 -5.14
N PRO A 78 0.54 11.54 -4.29
CA PRO A 78 0.10 10.20 -4.68
C PRO A 78 -1.09 10.19 -5.64
N LEU A 79 -1.75 11.34 -5.85
CA LEU A 79 -2.93 11.48 -6.70
C LEU A 79 -2.62 11.83 -8.17
N GLU A 80 -1.37 12.17 -8.48
CA GLU A 80 -0.84 12.39 -9.84
C GLU A 80 0.09 11.24 -10.23
#